data_AF-A0A4S9WTE9-F1
#
_entry.id   AF-A0A4S9WTE9-F1
#
_cell.length_a   1.000
_cell.length_b   1.000
_cell.length_c   1.000
_cell.angle_alpha   90.00
_cell.angle_beta   90.00
_cell.angle_gamma   90.00
#
_symmetry.space_group_name_H-M   'P 1'
#
loop_
_entity.id
_entity.type
_entity.pdbx_description
1 polymer ?
#
loop_
_entity_poly.entity_id
_entity_poly.type
_entity_poly.pdbx_seq_one_letter_code
_entity_poly.pdbx_strand_id
1 'polypeptide(L)'
;MRLASYTSVLLAARAVVSQPTGGHSDAVSLNIPKTASGASIEHDPSFASFSFEPAFWVEFFGNSSSPNQLAFNLLNRIVDHGGQPTIRPGGITMDSMIFDPAGADPVRTTNPKGGVYRTTVGPAYYESWSNFPEGTKFVSTLNFGNNSLDIARDMAVASVEYASNDSISFFELGNEPTNYPSSRWKNSTAAYVQQWKNWTNQIDAAVNRTLGNDSAAEFGSERWWASSATTDKSGLEVRPAALIPAGINSDDQVADYSIHSYPFSTCDPARAVLATTQNILNQTELARYADEEIYPSAKAALDAGNRWIIGEFNSISCSGNPNVSDTFAQALWVIQSELIYAARNASAVYLHQGAALVFQSSQQVNSAGQDGSPGYSTYDMFYPRNSEKRGPARVLPSFSSQLFMAEAFAIQDTRIRQVGTPSGVDKDYFAAYAFYVKNKLNKLAIINSKPYYANSTSDFTVTLDISKYGHSKKGTRAWLKRLTAPHVDEGSANKTTFAGQSFPQGNATGDLDVESVGRDGIIKVRGSEAVLVFFDKRDANMNAC
;
A
#
# COMPACT_ATOMS: atom_id res chain seq x y z
N MET A 1 79.28 -20.70 2.07
CA MET A 1 77.97 -20.18 2.49
C MET A 1 78.04 -18.65 2.48
N ARG A 2 77.41 -18.01 1.47
CA ARG A 2 76.89 -16.62 1.42
C ARG A 2 76.68 -16.25 -0.06
N LEU A 3 75.44 -16.37 -0.51
CA LEU A 3 74.97 -15.85 -1.81
C LEU A 3 74.68 -14.35 -1.65
N ALA A 4 75.16 -13.54 -2.59
CA ALA A 4 74.78 -12.14 -2.74
C ALA A 4 73.51 -12.06 -3.62
N SER A 5 72.48 -11.38 -3.12
CA SER A 5 71.26 -11.06 -3.88
C SER A 5 71.35 -9.63 -4.38
N TYR A 6 71.19 -9.41 -5.69
CA TYR A 6 71.01 -8.09 -6.28
C TYR A 6 69.51 -7.79 -6.36
N THR A 7 69.08 -6.70 -5.71
CA THR A 7 67.70 -6.22 -5.69
C THR A 7 67.50 -5.23 -6.83
N SER A 8 66.56 -5.51 -7.73
CA SER A 8 66.13 -4.58 -8.79
C SER A 8 65.17 -3.53 -8.22
N VAL A 9 65.50 -2.25 -8.38
CA VAL A 9 64.64 -1.11 -8.03
C VAL A 9 63.74 -0.79 -9.23
N LEU A 10 62.42 -0.96 -9.09
CA LEU A 10 61.43 -0.43 -10.04
C LEU A 10 61.10 1.03 -9.67
N LEU A 11 61.39 1.98 -10.56
CA LEU A 11 60.82 3.32 -10.51
C LEU A 11 59.37 3.29 -11.02
N ALA A 12 58.41 3.58 -10.14
CA ALA A 12 57.03 3.84 -10.54
C ALA A 12 56.87 5.32 -10.92
N ALA A 13 56.62 5.60 -12.20
CA ALA A 13 56.25 6.93 -12.67
C ALA A 13 54.82 7.26 -12.21
N ARG A 14 54.66 8.30 -11.38
CA ARG A 14 53.35 8.88 -11.06
C ARG A 14 52.89 9.75 -12.23
N ALA A 15 51.93 9.26 -13.01
CA ALA A 15 51.15 10.10 -13.91
C ALA A 15 50.22 10.99 -13.08
N VAL A 16 50.48 12.30 -13.05
CA VAL A 16 49.53 13.30 -12.56
C VAL A 16 48.49 13.48 -13.66
N VAL A 17 47.37 12.75 -13.55
CA VAL A 17 46.19 13.01 -14.37
C VAL A 17 45.45 14.17 -13.72
N SER A 18 45.56 15.36 -14.31
CA SER A 18 44.64 16.45 -14.03
C SER A 18 43.26 16.02 -14.55
N GLN A 19 42.35 15.64 -13.66
CA GLN A 19 40.95 15.42 -14.04
C GLN A 19 40.37 16.74 -14.54
N PRO A 20 39.78 16.79 -15.73
CA PRO A 20 39.00 17.94 -16.14
C PRO A 20 37.79 18.04 -15.22
N THR A 21 37.56 19.21 -14.65
CA THR A 21 36.27 19.56 -14.03
C THR A 21 35.21 19.56 -15.13
N GLY A 22 34.57 18.40 -15.35
CA GLY A 22 33.47 18.27 -16.31
C GLY A 22 32.34 19.21 -15.91
N GLY A 23 32.01 20.15 -16.79
CA GLY A 23 30.80 20.95 -16.66
C GLY A 23 29.58 20.03 -16.68
N HIS A 24 28.69 20.17 -15.70
CA HIS A 24 27.46 19.41 -15.54
C HIS A 24 26.37 19.85 -16.55
N SER A 25 26.62 19.77 -17.86
CA SER A 25 25.70 20.35 -18.86
C SER A 25 24.32 19.67 -18.94
N ASP A 26 24.20 18.42 -18.49
CA ASP A 26 23.01 17.59 -18.73
C ASP A 26 22.22 17.25 -17.44
N ALA A 27 22.68 17.72 -16.27
CA ALA A 27 21.98 17.48 -15.01
C ALA A 27 20.87 18.52 -14.81
N VAL A 28 19.65 18.07 -14.51
CA VAL A 28 18.52 18.97 -14.24
C VAL A 28 18.32 19.18 -12.74
N SER A 29 18.09 20.43 -12.32
CA SER A 29 17.83 20.73 -10.90
C SER A 29 16.35 20.55 -10.55
N LEU A 30 16.09 20.04 -9.36
CA LEU A 30 14.75 20.07 -8.76
C LEU A 30 14.52 21.38 -8.01
N ASN A 31 13.31 21.94 -8.08
CA ASN A 31 12.91 23.09 -7.28
C ASN A 31 12.11 22.64 -6.06
N ILE A 32 12.83 22.32 -4.99
CA ILE A 32 12.28 21.85 -3.71
C ILE A 32 12.18 23.03 -2.73
N PRO A 33 10.98 23.33 -2.20
CA PRO A 33 10.81 24.27 -1.10
C PRO A 33 11.65 23.90 0.14
N LYS A 34 12.10 24.90 0.90
CA LYS A 34 12.86 24.64 2.14
C LYS A 34 11.97 24.25 3.32
N THR A 35 10.69 24.60 3.25
CA THR A 35 9.69 24.45 4.31
C THR A 35 8.50 23.63 3.80
N ALA A 36 7.69 23.13 4.72
CA ALA A 36 6.49 22.34 4.43
C ALA A 36 5.32 23.18 3.86
N SER A 37 5.57 24.41 3.39
CA SER A 37 4.54 25.25 2.79
C SER A 37 3.91 24.51 1.60
N GLY A 38 2.59 24.38 1.58
CA GLY A 38 1.87 23.65 0.53
C GLY A 38 2.15 22.14 0.48
N ALA A 39 2.70 21.58 1.56
CA ALA A 39 2.74 20.13 1.76
C ALA A 39 1.39 19.63 2.31
N SER A 40 1.24 18.31 2.36
CA SER A 40 0.07 17.61 2.87
C SER A 40 -0.17 17.84 4.37
N ILE A 41 -1.23 17.21 4.90
CA ILE A 41 -1.36 16.87 6.32
C ILE A 41 -0.14 16.08 6.83
N GLU A 42 -0.02 16.00 8.15
CA GLU A 42 0.91 15.08 8.82
C GLU A 42 0.50 13.63 8.59
N HIS A 43 1.49 12.79 8.33
CA HIS A 43 1.35 11.35 8.15
C HIS A 43 2.17 10.62 9.18
N ASP A 44 1.68 9.45 9.56
CA ASP A 44 2.29 8.54 10.51
C ASP A 44 2.87 7.30 9.82
N PRO A 45 3.71 6.52 10.54
CA PRO A 45 4.20 5.21 10.08
C PRO A 45 3.16 4.21 9.57
N SER A 46 1.87 4.43 9.88
CA SER A 46 0.75 3.60 9.43
C SER A 46 0.16 3.99 8.07
N PHE A 47 0.71 5.02 7.40
CA PHE A 47 0.18 5.50 6.13
C PHE A 47 0.04 4.39 5.07
N ALA A 48 1.08 3.56 4.90
CA ALA A 48 1.04 2.37 4.05
C ALA A 48 0.53 1.18 4.86
N SER A 49 -0.73 0.85 4.66
CA SER A 49 -1.50 -0.18 5.37
C SER A 49 -2.03 -1.24 4.40
N PHE A 50 -2.68 -2.29 4.91
CA PHE A 50 -3.12 -3.41 4.07
C PHE A 50 -4.60 -3.72 4.20
N SER A 51 -5.21 -4.12 3.08
CA SER A 51 -6.49 -4.81 3.07
C SER A 51 -6.30 -6.27 2.66
N PHE A 52 -6.98 -7.20 3.33
CA PHE A 52 -6.93 -8.63 3.00
C PHE A 52 -8.34 -9.22 2.89
N GLU A 53 -8.60 -10.04 1.89
CA GLU A 53 -9.84 -10.82 1.81
C GLU A 53 -9.94 -11.83 2.98
N PRO A 54 -10.89 -11.66 3.93
CA PRO A 54 -10.93 -12.45 5.16
C PRO A 54 -11.31 -13.92 4.90
N ALA A 55 -11.97 -14.24 3.78
CA ALA A 55 -12.18 -15.62 3.41
C ALA A 55 -10.88 -16.40 3.22
N PHE A 56 -9.76 -15.74 2.87
CA PHE A 56 -8.45 -16.36 2.69
C PHE A 56 -7.50 -16.14 3.87
N TRP A 57 -8.05 -15.77 5.04
CA TRP A 57 -7.26 -15.45 6.24
C TRP A 57 -6.31 -16.58 6.64
N VAL A 58 -6.79 -17.82 6.64
CA VAL A 58 -5.98 -18.99 7.00
C VAL A 58 -4.85 -19.21 6.00
N GLU A 59 -5.08 -19.02 4.70
CA GLU A 59 -4.01 -19.10 3.71
C GLU A 59 -2.93 -18.07 3.99
N PHE A 60 -3.32 -16.80 4.13
CA PHE A 60 -2.40 -15.69 4.32
C PHE A 60 -1.67 -15.73 5.66
N PHE A 61 -2.36 -15.96 6.77
CA PHE A 61 -1.81 -15.79 8.12
C PHE A 61 -1.70 -17.09 8.92
N GLY A 62 -2.30 -18.18 8.45
CA GLY A 62 -2.39 -19.42 9.23
C GLY A 62 -3.47 -19.35 10.30
N ASN A 63 -3.41 -20.28 11.24
CA ASN A 63 -4.23 -20.28 12.45
C ASN A 63 -3.34 -20.10 13.69
N SER A 64 -3.93 -19.99 14.88
CA SER A 64 -3.20 -19.76 16.14
C SER A 64 -2.13 -20.83 16.43
N SER A 65 -2.33 -22.06 15.94
CA SER A 65 -1.40 -23.19 16.16
C SER A 65 -0.36 -23.36 15.05
N SER A 66 -0.54 -22.71 13.91
CA SER A 66 0.32 -22.83 12.73
C SER A 66 0.31 -21.52 11.95
N PRO A 67 0.91 -20.45 12.52
CA PRO A 67 1.00 -19.15 11.86
C PRO A 67 1.83 -19.23 10.58
N ASN A 68 1.43 -18.46 9.56
CA ASN A 68 2.18 -18.35 8.31
C ASN A 68 3.43 -17.49 8.52
N GLN A 69 4.57 -18.17 8.72
CA GLN A 69 5.85 -17.51 8.98
C GLN A 69 6.26 -16.54 7.87
N LEU A 70 5.95 -16.83 6.61
CA LEU A 70 6.28 -15.91 5.51
C LEU A 70 5.55 -14.58 5.70
N ALA A 71 4.24 -14.60 5.96
CA ALA A 71 3.46 -13.38 6.15
C ALA A 71 3.98 -12.54 7.33
N PHE A 72 4.21 -13.17 8.48
CA PHE A 72 4.69 -12.45 9.67
C PHE A 72 6.14 -11.97 9.54
N ASN A 73 7.02 -12.70 8.84
CA ASN A 73 8.37 -12.21 8.53
C ASN A 73 8.32 -10.95 7.65
N LEU A 74 7.40 -10.89 6.69
CA LEU A 74 7.22 -9.72 5.83
C LEU A 74 6.69 -8.51 6.60
N LEU A 75 5.69 -8.72 7.46
CA LEU A 75 5.14 -7.65 8.29
C LEU A 75 6.18 -7.15 9.31
N ASN A 76 6.92 -8.04 9.96
CA ASN A 76 8.04 -7.65 10.84
C ASN A 76 9.11 -6.88 10.06
N ARG A 77 9.41 -7.26 8.81
CA ARG A 77 10.35 -6.51 7.98
C ARG A 77 9.87 -5.10 7.67
N ILE A 78 8.57 -4.89 7.48
CA ILE A 78 8.01 -3.54 7.32
C ILE A 78 8.20 -2.73 8.61
N VAL A 79 7.99 -3.36 9.78
CA VAL A 79 8.20 -2.75 11.09
C VAL A 79 9.67 -2.40 11.35
N ASP A 80 10.60 -3.28 11.00
CA ASP A 80 12.04 -3.04 11.08
C ASP A 80 12.47 -1.82 10.23
N HIS A 81 11.76 -1.57 9.13
CA HIS A 81 11.96 -0.41 8.26
C HIS A 81 11.13 0.82 8.68
N GLY A 82 10.53 0.79 9.87
CA GLY A 82 9.84 1.92 10.50
C GLY A 82 8.36 2.05 10.15
N GLY A 83 7.76 1.10 9.44
CA GLY A 83 6.31 1.09 9.17
C GLY A 83 5.51 0.53 10.35
N GLN A 84 4.24 0.93 10.47
CA GLN A 84 3.31 0.37 11.46
C GLN A 84 1.93 0.15 10.81
N PRO A 85 1.82 -0.85 9.91
CA PRO A 85 0.62 -1.02 9.11
C PRO A 85 -0.62 -1.29 9.98
N THR A 86 -1.74 -0.70 9.60
CA THR A 86 -3.07 -1.11 10.04
C THR A 86 -3.61 -2.17 9.08
N ILE A 87 -4.33 -3.15 9.59
CA ILE A 87 -4.88 -4.25 8.80
C ILE A 87 -6.40 -4.10 8.71
N ARG A 88 -6.91 -4.07 7.48
CA ARG A 88 -8.35 -4.13 7.16
C ARG A 88 -8.68 -5.49 6.53
N PRO A 89 -9.11 -6.50 7.30
CA PRO A 89 -9.75 -7.68 6.72
C PRO A 89 -11.03 -7.21 6.03
N GLY A 90 -11.13 -7.21 4.70
CA GLY A 90 -12.21 -6.54 3.98
C GLY A 90 -12.40 -7.11 2.57
N GLY A 91 -12.89 -6.30 1.63
CA GLY A 91 -13.18 -6.77 0.28
C GLY A 91 -14.49 -7.55 0.20
N ILE A 92 -14.76 -8.13 -0.96
CA ILE A 92 -16.09 -8.69 -1.26
C ILE A 92 -16.42 -9.90 -0.38
N THR A 93 -15.42 -10.64 0.13
CA THR A 93 -15.69 -11.81 0.97
C THR A 93 -16.08 -11.45 2.40
N MET A 94 -15.89 -10.20 2.83
CA MET A 94 -16.40 -9.71 4.11
C MET A 94 -17.93 -9.84 4.17
N ASP A 95 -18.65 -9.48 3.11
CA ASP A 95 -20.10 -9.62 3.05
C ASP A 95 -20.61 -11.08 2.95
N SER A 96 -19.68 -12.05 2.95
CA SER A 96 -19.98 -13.47 3.14
C SER A 96 -19.78 -13.95 4.58
N MET A 97 -19.15 -13.16 5.45
CA MET A 97 -18.76 -13.65 6.77
C MET A 97 -19.95 -13.75 7.74
N ILE A 98 -19.91 -14.76 8.60
CA ILE A 98 -20.79 -14.89 9.77
C ILE A 98 -19.97 -15.33 10.98
N PHE A 99 -20.34 -14.85 12.16
CA PHE A 99 -19.74 -15.32 13.41
C PHE A 99 -20.51 -16.52 13.96
N ASP A 100 -19.78 -17.53 14.44
CA ASP A 100 -20.30 -18.67 15.20
C ASP A 100 -19.44 -18.84 16.46
N PRO A 101 -20.00 -18.69 17.68
CA PRO A 101 -19.22 -18.85 18.92
C PRO A 101 -18.71 -20.28 19.14
N ALA A 102 -19.30 -21.28 18.49
CA ALA A 102 -18.80 -22.65 18.48
C ALA A 102 -17.90 -22.94 17.25
N GLY A 103 -17.68 -21.94 16.40
CA GLY A 103 -16.84 -22.02 15.22
C GLY A 103 -15.36 -22.17 15.57
N ALA A 104 -14.62 -22.82 14.67
CA ALA A 104 -13.16 -22.98 14.78
C ALA A 104 -12.46 -22.01 13.80
N ASP A 105 -11.41 -22.50 13.12
CA ASP A 105 -10.75 -21.78 12.02
C ASP A 105 -11.77 -21.30 10.97
N PRO A 106 -11.51 -20.17 10.28
CA PRO A 106 -12.34 -19.70 9.18
C PRO A 106 -12.68 -20.80 8.16
N VAL A 107 -13.98 -21.07 7.95
CA VAL A 107 -14.47 -22.06 7.00
C VAL A 107 -15.24 -21.37 5.86
N ARG A 108 -14.68 -21.46 4.65
CA ARG A 108 -15.38 -21.02 3.42
C ARG A 108 -16.38 -22.06 2.96
N THR A 109 -17.58 -21.61 2.63
CA THR A 109 -18.59 -22.39 1.90
C THR A 109 -18.74 -21.81 0.49
N THR A 110 -18.53 -22.66 -0.52
CA THR A 110 -18.55 -22.27 -1.94
C THR A 110 -19.74 -22.88 -2.68
N ASN A 111 -20.20 -22.19 -3.72
CA ASN A 111 -21.16 -22.76 -4.67
C ASN A 111 -20.44 -23.70 -5.66
N PRO A 112 -21.17 -24.45 -6.51
CA PRO A 112 -20.56 -25.37 -7.49
C PRO A 112 -19.62 -24.70 -8.51
N LYS A 113 -19.67 -23.37 -8.66
CA LYS A 113 -18.78 -22.60 -9.54
C LYS A 113 -17.52 -22.08 -8.80
N GLY A 114 -17.39 -22.35 -7.50
CA GLY A 114 -16.28 -21.89 -6.66
C GLY A 114 -16.48 -20.51 -6.02
N GLY A 115 -17.67 -19.90 -6.15
CA GLY A 115 -17.97 -18.61 -5.51
C GLY A 115 -18.21 -18.76 -4.01
N VAL A 116 -17.46 -18.02 -3.19
CA VAL A 116 -17.59 -17.99 -1.72
C VAL A 116 -18.83 -17.20 -1.34
N TYR A 117 -19.88 -17.88 -0.88
CA TYR A 117 -21.13 -17.22 -0.48
C TYR A 117 -21.30 -17.16 1.04
N ARG A 118 -20.47 -17.89 1.79
CA ARG A 118 -20.41 -17.82 3.24
C ARG A 118 -19.00 -18.12 3.75
N THR A 119 -18.55 -17.37 4.74
CA THR A 119 -17.34 -17.65 5.52
C THR A 119 -17.69 -17.67 7.00
N THR A 120 -17.71 -18.83 7.63
CA THR A 120 -17.97 -18.91 9.07
C THR A 120 -16.67 -18.71 9.83
N VAL A 121 -16.65 -17.77 10.77
CA VAL A 121 -15.53 -17.52 11.67
C VAL A 121 -15.93 -17.72 13.13
N GLY A 122 -15.03 -18.27 13.95
CA GLY A 122 -15.19 -18.34 15.40
C GLY A 122 -14.21 -17.43 16.15
N PRO A 123 -14.15 -17.54 17.49
CA PRO A 123 -13.25 -16.75 18.34
C PRO A 123 -11.79 -16.75 17.86
N ALA A 124 -11.30 -17.91 17.41
CA ALA A 124 -9.93 -18.10 16.94
C ALA A 124 -9.52 -17.17 15.78
N TYR A 125 -10.48 -16.66 14.99
CA TYR A 125 -10.21 -15.68 13.95
C TYR A 125 -9.73 -14.34 14.54
N TYR A 126 -10.45 -13.80 15.51
CA TYR A 126 -10.10 -12.53 16.16
C TYR A 126 -8.90 -12.69 17.11
N GLU A 127 -8.82 -13.82 17.83
CA GLU A 127 -7.65 -14.14 18.65
C GLU A 127 -6.36 -14.21 17.81
N SER A 128 -6.44 -14.69 16.56
CA SER A 128 -5.27 -14.77 15.66
C SER A 128 -4.65 -13.42 15.34
N TRP A 129 -5.35 -12.30 15.57
CA TRP A 129 -4.83 -10.96 15.35
C TRP A 129 -3.65 -10.64 16.29
N SER A 130 -3.54 -11.32 17.43
CA SER A 130 -2.38 -11.19 18.33
C SER A 130 -1.09 -11.78 17.76
N ASN A 131 -1.14 -12.51 16.64
CA ASN A 131 0.06 -13.01 15.95
C ASN A 131 0.77 -11.92 15.13
N PHE A 132 0.10 -10.81 14.85
CA PHE A 132 0.68 -9.69 14.11
C PHE A 132 1.73 -8.96 14.96
N PRO A 133 2.65 -8.20 14.33
CA PRO A 133 3.63 -7.43 15.07
C PRO A 133 3.00 -6.55 16.15
N GLU A 134 3.69 -6.39 17.28
CA GLU A 134 3.21 -5.57 18.39
C GLU A 134 2.84 -4.15 17.93
N GLY A 135 1.71 -3.65 18.42
CA GLY A 135 1.18 -2.34 18.03
C GLY A 135 0.34 -2.34 16.74
N THR A 136 0.25 -3.46 16.01
CA THR A 136 -0.64 -3.57 14.84
C THR A 136 -2.08 -3.27 15.22
N LYS A 137 -2.72 -2.39 14.44
CA LYS A 137 -4.12 -2.03 14.58
C LYS A 137 -4.99 -2.67 13.50
N PHE A 138 -6.27 -2.84 13.80
CA PHE A 138 -7.24 -3.48 12.93
C PHE A 138 -8.48 -2.61 12.73
N VAL A 139 -9.06 -2.76 11.55
CA VAL A 139 -10.41 -2.30 11.22
C VAL A 139 -11.32 -3.52 11.29
N SER A 140 -12.28 -3.53 12.20
CA SER A 140 -13.27 -4.59 12.32
C SER A 140 -14.38 -4.37 11.29
N THR A 141 -14.29 -5.06 10.16
CA THR A 141 -15.28 -4.95 9.08
C THR A 141 -16.45 -5.90 9.32
N LEU A 142 -17.66 -5.47 8.93
CA LEU A 142 -18.93 -6.08 9.32
C LEU A 142 -19.80 -6.40 8.11
N ASN A 143 -20.56 -7.49 8.18
CA ASN A 143 -21.31 -7.99 7.04
C ASN A 143 -22.59 -7.18 6.87
N PHE A 144 -22.61 -6.32 5.86
CA PHE A 144 -23.79 -5.54 5.53
C PHE A 144 -24.57 -6.14 4.37
N GLY A 145 -23.89 -6.83 3.45
CA GLY A 145 -24.45 -7.43 2.24
C GLY A 145 -25.52 -8.49 2.51
N ASN A 146 -25.41 -9.25 3.59
CA ASN A 146 -26.42 -10.24 3.99
C ASN A 146 -27.76 -9.60 4.42
N ASN A 147 -27.78 -8.28 4.65
CA ASN A 147 -28.96 -7.54 5.10
C ASN A 147 -29.58 -8.11 6.41
N SER A 148 -28.73 -8.62 7.30
CA SER A 148 -29.07 -9.01 8.67
C SER A 148 -28.27 -8.21 9.69
N LEU A 149 -28.97 -7.42 10.52
CA LEU A 149 -28.34 -6.65 11.60
C LEU A 149 -27.69 -7.59 12.63
N ASP A 150 -28.31 -8.74 12.90
CA ASP A 150 -27.78 -9.70 13.87
C ASP A 150 -26.39 -10.18 13.46
N ILE A 151 -26.18 -10.49 12.17
CA ILE A 151 -24.85 -10.91 11.68
C ILE A 151 -23.83 -9.78 11.88
N ALA A 152 -24.14 -8.55 11.47
CA ALA A 152 -23.22 -7.42 11.62
C ALA A 152 -22.90 -7.12 13.10
N ARG A 153 -23.92 -7.12 13.96
CA ARG A 153 -23.79 -6.86 15.40
C ARG A 153 -22.98 -7.96 16.09
N ASP A 154 -23.28 -9.22 15.81
CA ASP A 154 -22.63 -10.35 16.48
C ASP A 154 -21.15 -10.44 16.08
N MET A 155 -20.80 -10.08 14.83
CA MET A 155 -19.40 -9.92 14.41
C MET A 155 -18.70 -8.77 15.16
N ALA A 156 -19.34 -7.61 15.29
CA ALA A 156 -18.77 -6.47 16.01
C ALA A 156 -18.51 -6.80 17.49
N VAL A 157 -19.50 -7.42 18.14
CA VAL A 157 -19.39 -7.88 19.54
C VAL A 157 -18.27 -8.91 19.69
N ALA A 158 -18.23 -9.93 18.81
CA ALA A 158 -17.17 -10.92 18.84
C ALA A 158 -15.78 -10.30 18.65
N SER A 159 -15.65 -9.29 17.77
CA SER A 159 -14.36 -8.65 17.53
C SER A 159 -13.82 -7.97 18.79
N VAL A 160 -14.65 -7.25 19.56
CA VAL A 160 -14.21 -6.60 20.80
C VAL A 160 -14.10 -7.55 21.98
N GLU A 161 -14.73 -8.73 21.91
CA GLU A 161 -14.67 -9.76 22.96
C GLU A 161 -13.41 -10.63 22.84
N TYR A 162 -12.98 -10.97 21.61
CA TYR A 162 -11.94 -11.97 21.37
C TYR A 162 -10.62 -11.41 20.81
N ALA A 163 -10.63 -10.22 20.19
CA ALA A 163 -9.37 -9.58 19.80
C ALA A 163 -8.62 -9.08 21.04
N SER A 164 -7.30 -8.96 20.96
CA SER A 164 -6.53 -8.37 22.07
C SER A 164 -6.99 -6.93 22.32
N ASN A 165 -7.03 -6.54 23.61
CA ASN A 165 -7.38 -5.18 24.00
C ASN A 165 -6.60 -4.15 23.18
N ASP A 166 -7.29 -3.09 22.77
CA ASP A 166 -6.77 -1.97 21.97
C ASP A 166 -6.33 -2.29 20.54
N SER A 167 -6.48 -3.53 20.05
CA SER A 167 -6.12 -3.87 18.67
C SER A 167 -7.08 -3.28 17.63
N ILE A 168 -8.32 -2.99 17.99
CA ILE A 168 -9.33 -2.44 17.08
C ILE A 168 -9.31 -0.91 17.14
N SER A 169 -9.17 -0.27 15.99
CA SER A 169 -9.25 1.20 15.87
C SER A 169 -10.56 1.68 15.27
N PHE A 170 -11.16 0.91 14.35
CA PHE A 170 -12.35 1.33 13.62
C PHE A 170 -13.25 0.15 13.30
N PHE A 171 -14.51 0.45 13.01
CA PHE A 171 -15.46 -0.44 12.35
C PHE A 171 -15.75 0.02 10.92
N GLU A 172 -16.05 -0.92 10.03
CA GLU A 172 -16.56 -0.63 8.67
C GLU A 172 -17.80 -1.49 8.40
N LEU A 173 -18.90 -0.88 7.95
CA LEU A 173 -20.15 -1.60 7.70
C LEU A 173 -20.35 -1.91 6.21
N GLY A 174 -19.95 -3.11 5.81
CA GLY A 174 -20.09 -3.63 4.45
C GLY A 174 -18.99 -3.21 3.48
N ASN A 175 -18.90 -3.93 2.36
CA ASN A 175 -17.98 -3.64 1.28
C ASN A 175 -18.74 -3.30 -0.01
N GLU A 176 -18.40 -2.18 -0.65
CA GLU A 176 -18.97 -1.74 -1.94
C GLU A 176 -20.50 -1.91 -2.06
N PRO A 177 -21.30 -1.19 -1.24
CA PRO A 177 -22.76 -1.33 -1.25
C PRO A 177 -23.43 -1.01 -2.60
N THR A 178 -22.70 -0.37 -3.51
CA THR A 178 -23.10 -0.14 -4.91
C THR A 178 -23.33 -1.45 -5.68
N ASN A 179 -22.73 -2.56 -5.24
CA ASN A 179 -22.88 -3.89 -5.80
C ASN A 179 -24.02 -4.71 -5.17
N TYR A 180 -24.70 -4.20 -4.13
CA TYR A 180 -25.82 -4.90 -3.50
C TYR A 180 -27.08 -4.85 -4.40
N PRO A 181 -28.08 -5.72 -4.14
CA PRO A 181 -29.33 -5.69 -4.92
C PRO A 181 -29.95 -4.28 -4.93
N SER A 182 -30.13 -3.72 -6.13
CA SER A 182 -30.63 -2.35 -6.32
C SER A 182 -32.00 -2.11 -5.68
N SER A 183 -32.78 -3.17 -5.48
CA SER A 183 -34.08 -3.14 -4.79
C SER A 183 -33.99 -2.78 -3.30
N ARG A 184 -32.84 -2.99 -2.64
CA ARG A 184 -32.67 -2.78 -1.18
C ARG A 184 -32.97 -1.35 -0.77
N TRP A 185 -32.44 -0.38 -1.52
CA TRP A 185 -32.66 1.05 -1.28
C TRP A 185 -33.31 1.76 -2.47
N LYS A 186 -33.62 1.03 -3.55
CA LYS A 186 -34.06 1.60 -4.82
C LYS A 186 -33.12 2.73 -5.29
N ASN A 187 -31.82 2.50 -5.14
CA ASN A 187 -30.75 3.47 -5.43
C ASN A 187 -30.81 4.79 -4.64
N SER A 188 -31.55 4.86 -3.53
CA SER A 188 -31.63 6.07 -2.70
C SER A 188 -30.49 6.15 -1.69
N THR A 189 -29.61 7.14 -1.86
CA THR A 189 -28.57 7.48 -0.88
C THR A 189 -29.15 7.77 0.50
N ALA A 190 -30.29 8.47 0.58
CA ALA A 190 -30.96 8.77 1.85
C ALA A 190 -31.45 7.49 2.56
N ALA A 191 -31.96 6.51 1.82
CA ALA A 191 -32.40 5.23 2.39
C ALA A 191 -31.20 4.38 2.85
N TYR A 192 -30.08 4.42 2.12
CA TYR A 192 -28.82 3.82 2.56
C TYR A 192 -28.35 4.44 3.88
N VAL A 193 -28.25 5.77 3.94
CA VAL A 193 -27.84 6.51 5.14
C VAL A 193 -28.74 6.18 6.33
N GLN A 194 -30.06 6.15 6.13
CA GLN A 194 -31.01 5.80 7.18
C GLN A 194 -30.76 4.38 7.74
N GLN A 195 -30.52 3.40 6.87
CA GLN A 195 -30.22 2.04 7.33
C GLN A 195 -28.86 1.97 8.04
N TRP A 196 -27.83 2.59 7.47
CA TRP A 196 -26.48 2.62 8.02
C TRP A 196 -26.51 3.17 9.45
N LYS A 197 -27.10 4.36 9.66
CA LYS A 197 -27.20 4.99 10.97
C LYS A 197 -28.01 4.16 11.97
N ASN A 198 -29.12 3.57 11.52
CA ASN A 198 -29.91 2.70 12.39
C ASN A 198 -29.12 1.47 12.86
N TRP A 199 -28.24 0.94 12.01
CA TRP A 199 -27.41 -0.22 12.34
C TRP A 199 -26.21 0.16 13.19
N THR A 200 -25.46 1.21 12.84
CA THR A 200 -24.31 1.66 13.63
C THR A 200 -24.72 2.02 15.06
N ASN A 201 -25.86 2.69 15.26
CA ASN A 201 -26.39 2.97 16.59
C ASN A 201 -26.69 1.70 17.42
N GLN A 202 -27.26 0.67 16.80
CA GLN A 202 -27.56 -0.58 17.50
C GLN A 202 -26.32 -1.43 17.75
N ILE A 203 -25.37 -1.41 16.83
CA ILE A 203 -24.07 -2.07 16.98
C ILE A 203 -23.26 -1.39 18.07
N ASP A 204 -23.20 -0.05 18.09
CA ASP A 204 -22.50 0.70 19.13
C ASP A 204 -23.08 0.43 20.52
N ALA A 205 -24.41 0.35 20.65
CA ALA A 205 -25.05 0.00 21.91
C ALA A 205 -24.68 -1.42 22.39
N ALA A 206 -24.51 -2.38 21.47
CA ALA A 206 -24.08 -3.74 21.80
C ALA A 206 -22.59 -3.79 22.17
N VAL A 207 -21.73 -3.16 21.37
CA VAL A 207 -20.28 -3.06 21.62
C VAL A 207 -20.01 -2.38 22.97
N ASN A 208 -20.66 -1.25 23.26
CA ASN A 208 -20.46 -0.53 24.51
C ASN A 208 -20.93 -1.35 25.73
N ARG A 209 -22.00 -2.15 25.56
CA ARG A 209 -22.45 -3.06 26.62
C ARG A 209 -21.42 -4.16 26.89
N THR A 210 -20.81 -4.72 25.84
CA THR A 210 -19.80 -5.78 25.97
C THR A 210 -18.50 -5.25 26.58
N LEU A 211 -18.04 -4.08 26.14
CA LEU A 211 -16.84 -3.43 26.69
C LEU A 211 -17.00 -2.96 28.14
N GLY A 212 -18.22 -2.59 28.54
CA GLY A 212 -18.46 -1.88 29.79
C GLY A 212 -18.08 -0.40 29.69
N ASN A 213 -18.45 0.39 30.71
CA ASN A 213 -18.43 1.85 30.63
C ASN A 213 -17.03 2.44 30.38
N ASP A 214 -15.99 1.95 31.07
CA ASP A 214 -14.66 2.56 31.02
C ASP A 214 -13.99 2.32 29.65
N SER A 215 -13.95 1.07 29.18
CA SER A 215 -13.38 0.73 27.88
C SER A 215 -14.21 1.27 26.71
N ALA A 216 -15.53 1.39 26.85
CA ALA A 216 -16.36 2.06 25.85
C ALA A 216 -16.06 3.57 25.76
N ALA A 217 -15.79 4.23 26.89
CA ALA A 217 -15.42 5.65 26.92
C ALA A 217 -14.03 5.88 26.30
N GLU A 218 -13.07 4.98 26.54
CA GLU A 218 -11.73 5.03 25.95
C GLU A 218 -11.77 4.79 24.42
N PHE A 219 -12.59 3.85 23.96
CA PHE A 219 -12.72 3.58 22.52
C PHE A 219 -13.40 4.73 21.75
N GLY A 220 -14.28 5.49 22.41
CA GLY A 220 -14.97 6.63 21.82
C GLY A 220 -16.11 6.25 20.85
N SER A 221 -16.82 7.28 20.38
CA SER A 221 -17.96 7.15 19.43
C SER A 221 -17.59 7.40 17.98
N GLU A 222 -16.56 8.22 17.72
CA GLU A 222 -16.00 8.47 16.39
C GLU A 222 -15.11 7.30 15.97
N ARG A 223 -15.74 6.18 15.59
CA ARG A 223 -15.04 4.90 15.34
C ARG A 223 -15.49 4.18 14.07
N TRP A 224 -16.25 4.84 13.21
CA TRP A 224 -16.72 4.25 11.96
C TRP A 224 -16.00 4.79 10.74
N TRP A 225 -15.70 3.90 9.81
CA TRP A 225 -15.45 4.26 8.44
C TRP A 225 -16.78 4.40 7.70
N ALA A 226 -16.98 5.54 7.05
CA ALA A 226 -18.14 5.76 6.19
C ALA A 226 -17.73 5.74 4.72
N SER A 227 -18.59 5.13 3.90
CA SER A 227 -18.29 4.70 2.53
C SER A 227 -17.31 3.52 2.46
N SER A 228 -17.48 2.71 1.41
CA SER A 228 -16.61 1.59 1.02
C SER A 228 -16.77 1.40 -0.50
N ALA A 229 -16.96 2.50 -1.23
CA ALA A 229 -17.41 2.49 -2.62
C ALA A 229 -16.25 2.71 -3.60
N THR A 230 -16.33 2.07 -4.77
CA THR A 230 -15.45 2.36 -5.90
C THR A 230 -15.87 3.64 -6.63
N THR A 231 -15.07 4.01 -7.62
CA THR A 231 -15.35 5.14 -8.53
C THR A 231 -16.29 4.76 -9.69
N ASP A 232 -16.77 3.50 -9.75
CA ASP A 232 -17.65 3.05 -10.82
C ASP A 232 -19.00 3.80 -10.79
N LYS A 233 -19.55 4.06 -11.97
CA LYS A 233 -20.88 4.68 -12.09
C LYS A 233 -21.95 3.63 -11.78
N SER A 234 -22.59 3.76 -10.62
CA SER A 234 -23.72 2.93 -10.20
C SER A 234 -25.00 3.76 -10.03
N GLY A 235 -26.14 3.10 -9.89
CA GLY A 235 -27.39 3.81 -9.58
C GLY A 235 -27.40 4.40 -8.17
N LEU A 236 -26.83 3.67 -7.20
CA LEU A 236 -26.66 4.12 -5.82
C LEU A 236 -25.38 4.96 -5.70
N GLU A 237 -25.48 6.17 -5.14
CA GLU A 237 -24.32 7.04 -4.87
C GLU A 237 -24.00 7.04 -3.37
N VAL A 238 -22.92 6.37 -2.98
CA VAL A 238 -22.50 6.21 -1.57
C VAL A 238 -21.04 6.58 -1.34
N ARG A 239 -20.48 7.42 -2.22
CA ARG A 239 -19.17 8.05 -1.99
C ARG A 239 -19.30 9.22 -1.00
N PRO A 240 -18.21 9.63 -0.32
CA PRO A 240 -18.24 10.73 0.65
C PRO A 240 -18.95 12.00 0.16
N ALA A 241 -18.74 12.40 -1.11
CA ALA A 241 -19.38 13.56 -1.72
C ALA A 241 -20.93 13.48 -1.76
N ALA A 242 -21.51 12.28 -1.72
CA ALA A 242 -22.96 12.07 -1.64
C ALA A 242 -23.43 11.76 -0.21
N LEU A 243 -22.63 11.03 0.58
CA LEU A 243 -22.99 10.62 1.94
C LEU A 243 -23.01 11.80 2.93
N ILE A 244 -22.02 12.70 2.84
CA ILE A 244 -21.88 13.85 3.73
C ILE A 244 -23.12 14.75 3.67
N PRO A 245 -23.57 15.26 2.49
CA PRO A 245 -24.77 16.09 2.43
C PRO A 245 -26.06 15.31 2.77
N ALA A 246 -26.05 13.98 2.66
CA ALA A 246 -27.17 13.13 3.08
C ALA A 246 -27.21 12.89 4.60
N GLY A 247 -26.25 13.40 5.36
CA GLY A 247 -26.25 13.38 6.82
C GLY A 247 -25.75 12.08 7.45
N ILE A 248 -24.86 11.33 6.76
CA ILE A 248 -24.31 10.07 7.28
C ILE A 248 -23.69 10.22 8.67
N ASN A 249 -23.04 11.37 8.93
CA ASN A 249 -22.34 11.65 10.19
C ASN A 249 -23.12 12.61 11.11
N SER A 250 -24.45 12.68 11.04
CA SER A 250 -25.20 13.57 11.94
C SER A 250 -25.25 13.12 13.40
N ASP A 251 -24.72 11.92 13.68
CA ASP A 251 -24.64 11.33 15.03
C ASP A 251 -23.17 11.32 15.54
N ASP A 252 -22.24 11.99 14.84
CA ASP A 252 -20.82 12.13 15.19
C ASP A 252 -20.11 10.76 15.45
N GLN A 253 -20.32 9.83 14.53
CA GLN A 253 -19.83 8.45 14.58
C GLN A 253 -18.67 8.17 13.60
N VAL A 254 -18.55 8.99 12.54
CA VAL A 254 -17.59 8.77 11.45
C VAL A 254 -16.21 9.32 11.84
N ALA A 255 -15.23 8.42 11.94
CA ALA A 255 -13.83 8.78 12.11
C ALA A 255 -13.21 9.19 10.77
N ASP A 256 -13.30 8.29 9.78
CA ASP A 256 -12.67 8.43 8.47
C ASP A 256 -13.70 8.21 7.35
N TYR A 257 -13.61 9.01 6.28
CA TYR A 257 -14.32 8.75 5.03
C TYR A 257 -13.46 7.91 4.09
N SER A 258 -13.97 6.75 3.67
CA SER A 258 -13.24 5.80 2.84
C SER A 258 -13.72 5.78 1.39
N ILE A 259 -12.80 5.55 0.45
CA ILE A 259 -13.08 5.29 -0.97
C ILE A 259 -12.14 4.19 -1.48
N HIS A 260 -12.61 3.39 -2.44
CA HIS A 260 -11.79 2.38 -3.11
C HIS A 260 -11.23 2.89 -4.44
N SER A 261 -10.03 2.44 -4.80
CA SER A 261 -9.30 2.92 -5.98
C SER A 261 -8.74 1.78 -6.82
N TYR A 262 -9.23 1.66 -8.06
CA TYR A 262 -8.66 0.77 -9.09
C TYR A 262 -8.70 1.47 -10.46
N PRO A 263 -7.59 2.08 -10.92
CA PRO A 263 -7.57 2.82 -12.19
C PRO A 263 -7.76 1.93 -13.43
N PHE A 264 -7.43 0.64 -13.33
CA PHE A 264 -7.55 -0.35 -14.40
C PHE A 264 -8.35 -1.57 -13.94
N SER A 265 -8.73 -2.42 -14.89
CA SER A 265 -9.54 -3.60 -14.61
C SER A 265 -9.28 -4.71 -15.62
N THR A 266 -9.29 -5.96 -15.17
CA THR A 266 -9.38 -7.14 -16.04
C THR A 266 -10.72 -7.85 -15.93
N CYS A 267 -11.74 -7.19 -15.38
CA CYS A 267 -13.08 -7.77 -15.23
C CYS A 267 -13.78 -8.04 -16.57
N ASP A 268 -13.37 -7.38 -17.66
CA ASP A 268 -13.87 -7.63 -19.01
C ASP A 268 -12.78 -7.39 -20.07
N PRO A 269 -12.94 -7.92 -21.29
CA PRO A 269 -11.92 -7.80 -22.34
C PRO A 269 -11.57 -6.36 -22.75
N ALA A 270 -12.52 -5.43 -22.71
CA ALA A 270 -12.30 -4.05 -23.17
C ALA A 270 -11.41 -3.27 -22.20
N ARG A 271 -11.58 -3.46 -20.90
CA ARG A 271 -10.68 -2.89 -19.90
C ARG A 271 -9.36 -3.65 -19.78
N ALA A 272 -9.37 -4.97 -19.98
CA ALA A 272 -8.17 -5.81 -19.87
C ALA A 272 -7.06 -5.40 -20.85
N VAL A 273 -7.40 -4.98 -22.08
CA VAL A 273 -6.38 -4.53 -23.06
C VAL A 273 -5.70 -3.22 -22.67
N LEU A 274 -6.27 -2.44 -21.74
CA LEU A 274 -5.70 -1.21 -21.23
C LEU A 274 -4.79 -1.44 -20.01
N ALA A 275 -4.92 -2.58 -19.34
CA ALA A 275 -4.16 -2.94 -18.14
C ALA A 275 -2.72 -3.41 -18.49
N THR A 276 -1.93 -2.52 -19.09
CA THR A 276 -0.55 -2.78 -19.55
C THR A 276 0.48 -2.12 -18.65
N THR A 277 1.73 -2.62 -18.64
CA THR A 277 2.86 -2.00 -17.91
C THR A 277 3.01 -0.51 -18.23
N GLN A 278 2.89 -0.13 -19.50
CA GLN A 278 3.02 1.26 -19.93
C GLN A 278 1.94 2.16 -19.32
N ASN A 279 0.70 1.68 -19.31
CA ASN A 279 -0.44 2.48 -18.85
C ASN A 279 -0.47 2.58 -17.32
N ILE A 280 -0.20 1.49 -16.60
CA ILE A 280 -0.16 1.56 -15.14
C ILE A 280 0.96 2.49 -14.66
N LEU A 281 2.10 2.55 -15.37
CA LEU A 281 3.23 3.40 -14.97
C LEU A 281 3.13 4.87 -15.43
N ASN A 282 2.06 5.26 -16.13
CA ASN A 282 1.89 6.64 -16.60
C ASN A 282 1.47 7.57 -15.44
N GLN A 283 2.43 8.34 -14.94
CA GLN A 283 2.27 9.28 -13.84
C GLN A 283 1.26 10.40 -14.11
N THR A 284 1.18 10.89 -15.36
CA THR A 284 0.19 11.92 -15.74
C THR A 284 -1.23 11.35 -15.62
N GLU A 285 -1.45 10.13 -16.11
CA GLU A 285 -2.77 9.48 -16.03
C GLU A 285 -3.15 9.09 -14.60
N LEU A 286 -2.20 8.60 -13.79
CA LEU A 286 -2.46 8.33 -12.37
C LEU A 286 -2.83 9.60 -11.61
N ALA A 287 -2.14 10.72 -11.87
CA ALA A 287 -2.48 12.01 -11.28
C ALA A 287 -3.86 12.50 -11.72
N ARG A 288 -4.18 12.38 -13.02
CA ARG A 288 -5.51 12.71 -13.55
C ARG A 288 -6.60 11.86 -12.90
N TYR A 289 -6.43 10.53 -12.82
CA TYR A 289 -7.38 9.65 -12.15
C TYR A 289 -7.59 10.05 -10.69
N ALA A 290 -6.52 10.33 -9.96
CA ALA A 290 -6.62 10.79 -8.57
C ALA A 290 -7.37 12.13 -8.46
N ASP A 291 -7.16 13.07 -9.38
CA ASP A 291 -7.81 14.38 -9.35
C ASP A 291 -9.28 14.34 -9.79
N GLU A 292 -9.62 13.50 -10.76
CA GLU A 292 -10.97 13.46 -11.34
C GLU A 292 -11.90 12.47 -10.64
N GLU A 293 -11.40 11.31 -10.22
CA GLU A 293 -12.23 10.21 -9.70
C GLU A 293 -12.20 10.10 -8.17
N ILE A 294 -11.05 10.41 -7.54
CA ILE A 294 -10.84 10.25 -6.09
C ILE A 294 -11.01 11.57 -5.34
N TYR A 295 -10.35 12.63 -5.80
CA TYR A 295 -10.28 13.91 -5.09
C TYR A 295 -11.64 14.58 -4.80
N PRO A 296 -12.71 14.44 -5.61
CA PRO A 296 -14.02 14.97 -5.24
C PRO A 296 -14.53 14.43 -3.89
N SER A 297 -14.27 13.16 -3.58
CA SER A 297 -14.63 12.54 -2.31
C SER A 297 -13.72 12.99 -1.17
N ALA A 298 -12.41 13.04 -1.43
CA ALA A 298 -11.42 13.57 -0.50
C ALA A 298 -11.75 15.01 -0.09
N LYS A 299 -12.05 15.86 -1.07
CA LYS A 299 -12.42 17.26 -0.86
C LYS A 299 -13.67 17.38 0.00
N ALA A 300 -14.70 16.57 -0.24
CA ALA A 300 -15.92 16.61 0.56
C ALA A 300 -15.64 16.28 2.04
N ALA A 301 -14.81 15.26 2.31
CA ALA A 301 -14.40 14.91 3.66
C ALA A 301 -13.58 16.02 4.33
N LEU A 302 -12.59 16.58 3.62
CA LEU A 302 -11.74 17.67 4.13
C LEU A 302 -12.55 18.95 4.39
N ASP A 303 -13.49 19.31 3.51
CA ASP A 303 -14.37 20.47 3.69
C ASP A 303 -15.31 20.27 4.90
N ALA A 304 -15.66 19.02 5.24
CA ALA A 304 -16.41 18.68 6.45
C ALA A 304 -15.54 18.64 7.72
N GLY A 305 -14.22 18.80 7.61
CA GLY A 305 -13.28 18.73 8.72
C GLY A 305 -12.88 17.31 9.12
N ASN A 306 -13.24 16.30 8.33
CA ASN A 306 -12.91 14.90 8.57
C ASN A 306 -11.68 14.46 7.78
N ARG A 307 -11.07 13.39 8.27
CA ARG A 307 -10.05 12.62 7.56
C ARG A 307 -10.67 11.81 6.42
N TRP A 308 -9.84 11.48 5.44
CA TRP A 308 -10.21 10.56 4.37
C TRP A 308 -9.10 9.56 4.10
N ILE A 309 -9.48 8.38 3.64
CA ILE A 309 -8.56 7.27 3.39
C ILE A 309 -8.89 6.58 2.07
N ILE A 310 -7.92 5.82 1.57
CA ILE A 310 -8.16 4.83 0.52
C ILE A 310 -8.31 3.47 1.18
N GLY A 311 -9.54 3.07 1.55
CA GLY A 311 -9.81 1.85 2.33
C GLY A 311 -9.55 0.54 1.57
N GLU A 312 -9.43 0.61 0.25
CA GLU A 312 -8.99 -0.51 -0.58
C GLU A 312 -8.42 0.03 -1.89
N PHE A 313 -7.24 -0.43 -2.29
CA PHE A 313 -6.74 -0.11 -3.63
C PHE A 313 -5.81 -1.16 -4.21
N ASN A 314 -5.78 -1.19 -5.54
CA ASN A 314 -4.71 -1.81 -6.30
C ASN A 314 -4.68 -1.28 -7.76
N SER A 315 -3.71 -1.72 -8.55
CA SER A 315 -3.48 -1.24 -9.91
C SER A 315 -4.61 -1.64 -10.85
N ILE A 316 -5.05 -2.90 -10.74
CA ILE A 316 -5.94 -3.55 -11.68
C ILE A 316 -6.94 -4.40 -10.90
N SER A 317 -8.24 -4.07 -10.97
CA SER A 317 -9.31 -4.84 -10.33
C SER A 317 -9.53 -6.21 -10.99
N CYS A 318 -10.32 -7.08 -10.33
CA CYS A 318 -10.49 -8.50 -10.69
C CYS A 318 -9.18 -9.31 -10.62
N SER A 319 -8.47 -9.16 -9.49
CA SER A 319 -7.26 -9.90 -9.13
C SER A 319 -6.03 -9.66 -10.02
N GLY A 320 -6.00 -8.52 -10.71
CA GLY A 320 -4.82 -8.03 -11.43
C GLY A 320 -4.72 -8.51 -12.88
N ASN A 321 -3.56 -8.30 -13.50
CA ASN A 321 -3.22 -8.83 -14.83
C ASN A 321 -1.87 -9.56 -14.80
N PRO A 322 -1.81 -10.86 -15.13
CA PRO A 322 -0.54 -11.61 -15.20
C PRO A 322 0.49 -10.99 -16.15
N ASN A 323 1.75 -11.04 -15.76
CA ASN A 323 2.90 -10.40 -16.42
C ASN A 323 2.85 -8.87 -16.42
N VAL A 324 1.96 -8.27 -15.62
CA VAL A 324 1.87 -6.82 -15.42
C VAL A 324 1.90 -6.53 -13.92
N SER A 325 0.86 -6.93 -13.19
CA SER A 325 0.75 -6.60 -11.76
C SER A 325 1.50 -7.56 -10.83
N ASP A 326 2.07 -8.66 -11.34
CA ASP A 326 2.99 -9.57 -10.64
C ASP A 326 4.48 -9.33 -11.00
N THR A 327 4.79 -8.17 -11.59
CA THR A 327 6.15 -7.77 -11.99
C THR A 327 6.65 -6.55 -11.23
N PHE A 328 7.91 -6.14 -11.45
CA PHE A 328 8.48 -4.93 -10.87
C PHE A 328 7.70 -3.64 -11.23
N ALA A 329 6.95 -3.64 -12.33
CA ALA A 329 6.02 -2.56 -12.66
C ALA A 329 5.01 -2.28 -11.52
N GLN A 330 4.53 -3.33 -10.84
CA GLN A 330 3.64 -3.16 -9.70
C GLN A 330 4.33 -2.44 -8.55
N ALA A 331 5.61 -2.72 -8.28
CA ALA A 331 6.35 -2.08 -7.20
C ALA A 331 6.46 -0.55 -7.43
N LEU A 332 6.74 -0.13 -8.66
CA LEU A 332 6.77 1.28 -9.04
C LEU A 332 5.37 1.91 -9.02
N TRP A 333 4.34 1.18 -9.44
CA TRP A 333 2.95 1.65 -9.40
C TRP A 333 2.48 1.91 -7.96
N VAL A 334 2.80 1.02 -7.02
CA VAL A 334 2.43 1.16 -5.61
C VAL A 334 3.05 2.44 -5.05
N ILE A 335 4.36 2.65 -5.20
CA ILE A 335 5.02 3.89 -4.72
C ILE A 335 4.36 5.13 -5.32
N GLN A 336 4.15 5.15 -6.64
CA GLN A 336 3.55 6.33 -7.30
C GLN A 336 2.16 6.64 -6.74
N SER A 337 1.31 5.63 -6.62
CA SER A 337 -0.09 5.79 -6.19
C SER A 337 -0.17 6.22 -4.72
N GLU A 338 0.58 5.57 -3.83
CA GLU A 338 0.62 5.93 -2.41
C GLU A 338 1.09 7.38 -2.21
N LEU A 339 2.14 7.83 -2.91
CA LEU A 339 2.62 9.21 -2.82
C LEU A 339 1.66 10.23 -3.44
N ILE A 340 0.95 9.87 -4.52
CA ILE A 340 -0.12 10.67 -5.12
C ILE A 340 -1.25 10.92 -4.10
N TYR A 341 -1.66 9.88 -3.37
CA TYR A 341 -2.72 9.95 -2.37
C TYR A 341 -2.28 10.70 -1.11
N ALA A 342 -1.05 10.47 -0.64
CA ALA A 342 -0.46 11.21 0.48
C ALA A 342 -0.41 12.72 0.20
N ALA A 343 -0.02 13.12 -1.02
CA ALA A 343 0.01 14.52 -1.46
C ALA A 343 -1.40 15.15 -1.58
N ARG A 344 -2.46 14.33 -1.60
CA ARG A 344 -3.88 14.74 -1.59
C ARG A 344 -4.53 14.58 -0.21
N ASN A 345 -3.71 14.49 0.83
CA ASN A 345 -4.12 14.41 2.23
C ASN A 345 -4.89 13.14 2.62
N ALA A 346 -4.71 12.02 1.91
CA ALA A 346 -5.19 10.74 2.43
C ALA A 346 -4.49 10.46 3.77
N SER A 347 -5.20 10.07 4.81
CA SER A 347 -4.60 9.78 6.13
C SER A 347 -3.95 8.40 6.19
N ALA A 348 -4.42 7.47 5.37
CA ALA A 348 -3.84 6.14 5.17
C ALA A 348 -4.37 5.52 3.86
N VAL A 349 -3.67 4.51 3.37
CA VAL A 349 -4.05 3.73 2.19
C VAL A 349 -3.89 2.24 2.48
N TYR A 350 -4.82 1.41 1.99
CA TYR A 350 -4.92 -0.01 2.34
C TYR A 350 -4.73 -0.89 1.09
N LEU A 351 -3.49 -1.31 0.85
CA LEU A 351 -3.11 -2.08 -0.34
C LEU A 351 -3.76 -3.45 -0.28
N HIS A 352 -4.65 -3.74 -1.24
CA HIS A 352 -5.48 -4.92 -1.18
C HIS A 352 -4.74 -6.19 -1.61
N GLN A 353 -5.01 -7.28 -0.89
CA GLN A 353 -4.40 -8.60 -1.02
C GLN A 353 -5.52 -9.65 -0.99
N GLY A 354 -5.41 -10.71 -1.78
CA GLY A 354 -6.45 -11.75 -1.78
C GLY A 354 -6.32 -12.75 -2.91
N ALA A 355 -7.41 -13.38 -3.29
CA ALA A 355 -7.42 -14.31 -4.42
C ALA A 355 -8.59 -14.06 -5.36
N ALA A 356 -8.54 -14.65 -6.55
CA ALA A 356 -9.58 -14.54 -7.56
C ALA A 356 -10.92 -15.04 -7.06
N LEU A 357 -11.95 -14.21 -7.22
CA LEU A 357 -13.29 -14.47 -6.75
C LEU A 357 -14.26 -14.58 -7.93
N VAL A 358 -15.07 -15.65 -7.90
CA VAL A 358 -15.97 -16.01 -9.00
C VAL A 358 -17.15 -15.03 -9.16
N PHE A 359 -17.40 -14.19 -8.16
CA PHE A 359 -18.50 -13.23 -8.16
C PHE A 359 -18.12 -11.83 -8.65
N GLN A 360 -16.83 -11.55 -8.91
CA GLN A 360 -16.40 -10.25 -9.41
C GLN A 360 -16.70 -10.08 -10.91
N SER A 361 -16.45 -11.11 -11.72
CA SER A 361 -16.88 -11.16 -13.12
C SER A 361 -16.84 -12.57 -13.67
N SER A 362 -17.73 -12.88 -14.62
CA SER A 362 -17.67 -14.13 -15.40
C SER A 362 -16.71 -14.09 -16.59
N GLN A 363 -16.09 -12.93 -16.85
CA GLN A 363 -15.20 -12.67 -18.00
C GLN A 363 -13.81 -12.19 -17.56
N GLN A 364 -13.52 -12.25 -16.26
CA GLN A 364 -12.23 -11.82 -15.74
C GLN A 364 -11.07 -12.71 -16.22
N VAL A 365 -9.89 -12.12 -16.32
CA VAL A 365 -8.66 -12.81 -16.72
C VAL A 365 -8.20 -13.82 -15.65
N ASN A 366 -8.33 -13.49 -14.37
CA ASN A 366 -7.91 -14.35 -13.27
C ASN A 366 -9.03 -15.26 -12.76
N SER A 367 -8.67 -16.42 -12.23
CA SER A 367 -9.63 -17.43 -11.73
C SER A 367 -8.97 -18.29 -10.65
N ALA A 368 -9.75 -19.11 -9.94
CA ALA A 368 -9.21 -20.15 -9.08
C ALA A 368 -8.35 -21.16 -9.87
N GLY A 369 -7.56 -21.97 -9.16
CA GLY A 369 -6.85 -23.12 -9.71
C GLY A 369 -7.81 -24.19 -10.24
N GLN A 370 -7.32 -25.07 -11.12
CA GLN A 370 -8.14 -26.16 -11.68
C GLN A 370 -8.50 -27.19 -10.62
N ASP A 371 -7.59 -27.42 -9.67
CA ASP A 371 -7.79 -28.19 -8.43
C ASP A 371 -8.70 -27.53 -7.38
N GLY A 372 -9.23 -26.33 -7.66
CA GLY A 372 -10.04 -25.55 -6.71
C GLY A 372 -9.22 -24.78 -5.66
N SER A 373 -7.88 -24.81 -5.74
CA SER A 373 -7.03 -23.97 -4.90
C SER A 373 -7.22 -22.47 -5.21
N PRO A 374 -7.00 -21.57 -4.24
CA PRO A 374 -7.09 -20.14 -4.48
C PRO A 374 -6.15 -19.68 -5.60
N GLY A 375 -6.69 -18.95 -6.57
CA GLY A 375 -5.88 -18.24 -7.56
C GLY A 375 -5.48 -16.89 -7.00
N TYR A 376 -4.44 -16.84 -6.14
CA TYR A 376 -3.95 -15.59 -5.52
C TYR A 376 -3.81 -14.45 -6.54
N SER A 377 -4.10 -13.23 -6.12
CA SER A 377 -4.19 -12.08 -7.02
C SER A 377 -2.79 -11.72 -7.52
N THR A 378 -2.64 -11.38 -8.79
CA THR A 378 -1.29 -11.10 -9.34
C THR A 378 -0.67 -9.86 -8.72
N TYR A 379 -1.47 -8.94 -8.18
CA TYR A 379 -0.98 -7.76 -7.48
C TYR A 379 -0.56 -7.98 -6.02
N ASP A 380 -0.71 -9.20 -5.47
CA ASP A 380 -0.34 -9.46 -4.08
C ASP A 380 1.15 -9.15 -3.84
N MET A 381 1.54 -8.85 -2.60
CA MET A 381 2.95 -8.68 -2.25
C MET A 381 3.67 -10.02 -2.05
N PHE A 382 2.90 -11.10 -1.87
CA PHE A 382 3.41 -12.46 -1.73
C PHE A 382 2.31 -13.48 -2.03
N TYR A 383 2.72 -14.67 -2.46
CA TYR A 383 1.86 -15.84 -2.48
C TYR A 383 2.07 -16.64 -1.19
N PRO A 384 1.02 -16.80 -0.36
CA PRO A 384 1.19 -17.24 1.01
C PRO A 384 1.42 -18.74 1.16
N ARG A 385 0.98 -19.54 0.18
CA ARG A 385 1.12 -21.00 0.15
C ARG A 385 1.34 -21.50 -1.27
N ASN A 386 1.83 -22.73 -1.40
CA ASN A 386 1.91 -23.40 -2.70
C ASN A 386 0.49 -23.57 -3.27
N SER A 387 0.34 -23.35 -4.58
CA SER A 387 -0.88 -23.64 -5.33
C SER A 387 -0.53 -24.17 -6.70
N GLU A 388 -1.42 -24.95 -7.32
CA GLU A 388 -1.22 -25.42 -8.69
C GLU A 388 -1.09 -24.25 -9.67
N LYS A 389 -1.93 -23.21 -9.50
CA LYS A 389 -1.99 -22.07 -10.43
C LYS A 389 -0.82 -21.10 -10.30
N ARG A 390 -0.34 -20.84 -9.07
CA ARG A 390 0.70 -19.82 -8.82
C ARG A 390 2.06 -20.42 -8.48
N GLY A 391 2.16 -21.74 -8.31
CA GLY A 391 3.38 -22.42 -7.93
C GLY A 391 3.71 -22.21 -6.45
N PRO A 392 5.00 -22.18 -6.07
CA PRO A 392 5.41 -22.15 -4.67
C PRO A 392 5.13 -20.81 -3.98
N ALA A 393 4.94 -20.88 -2.67
CA ALA A 393 4.90 -19.72 -1.78
C ALA A 393 6.17 -18.88 -1.93
N ARG A 394 6.02 -17.57 -2.10
CA ARG A 394 7.13 -16.65 -2.35
C ARG A 394 6.67 -15.20 -2.23
N VAL A 395 7.64 -14.32 -2.06
CA VAL A 395 7.45 -12.87 -2.18
C VAL A 395 7.36 -12.47 -3.65
N LEU A 396 6.58 -11.42 -3.94
CA LEU A 396 6.46 -10.78 -5.24
C LEU A 396 7.20 -9.43 -5.27
N PRO A 397 7.60 -8.93 -6.46
CA PRO A 397 8.37 -7.69 -6.58
C PRO A 397 7.79 -6.48 -5.84
N SER A 398 6.46 -6.40 -5.74
CA SER A 398 5.75 -5.31 -5.07
C SER A 398 6.05 -5.22 -3.57
N PHE A 399 6.49 -6.27 -2.89
CA PHE A 399 6.84 -6.18 -1.46
C PHE A 399 7.91 -5.12 -1.17
N SER A 400 8.93 -5.00 -2.02
CA SER A 400 10.00 -4.01 -1.81
C SER A 400 9.50 -2.55 -1.90
N SER A 401 8.34 -2.30 -2.53
CA SER A 401 7.68 -0.99 -2.48
C SER A 401 7.21 -0.64 -1.06
N GLN A 402 6.75 -1.63 -0.29
CA GLN A 402 6.30 -1.40 1.08
C GLN A 402 7.45 -1.04 2.01
N LEU A 403 8.66 -1.57 1.78
CA LEU A 403 9.87 -1.15 2.51
C LEU A 403 10.28 0.28 2.15
N PHE A 404 10.18 0.66 0.87
CA PHE A 404 10.40 2.04 0.44
C PHE A 404 9.43 3.00 1.16
N MET A 405 8.15 2.63 1.21
CA MET A 405 7.10 3.46 1.79
C MET A 405 7.17 3.51 3.32
N ALA A 406 7.52 2.40 3.97
CA ALA A 406 7.85 2.35 5.39
C ALA A 406 8.96 3.35 5.73
N GLU A 407 10.09 3.30 5.02
CA GLU A 407 11.18 4.23 5.27
C GLU A 407 10.85 5.67 4.88
N ALA A 408 9.97 5.91 3.91
CA ALA A 408 9.52 7.25 3.56
C ALA A 408 8.74 7.91 4.71
N PHE A 409 7.86 7.16 5.37
CA PHE A 409 6.96 7.63 6.44
C PHE A 409 7.37 7.22 7.87
N ALA A 410 8.55 6.62 8.05
CA ALA A 410 9.03 6.12 9.34
C ALA A 410 9.14 7.17 10.47
N ILE A 411 9.13 8.47 10.12
CA ILE A 411 9.15 9.56 11.10
C ILE A 411 7.73 10.09 11.22
N GLN A 412 7.19 10.11 12.44
CA GLN A 412 5.90 10.73 12.75
C GLN A 412 5.85 12.20 12.30
N ASP A 413 4.64 12.69 12.07
CA ASP A 413 4.38 14.06 11.62
C ASP A 413 5.05 14.43 10.28
N THR A 414 5.33 13.43 9.43
CA THR A 414 5.92 13.66 8.12
C THR A 414 4.89 14.27 7.19
N ARG A 415 5.21 15.41 6.57
CA ARG A 415 4.41 16.00 5.48
C ARG A 415 5.06 15.75 4.14
N ILE A 416 4.27 15.51 3.10
CA ILE A 416 4.77 15.28 1.74
C ILE A 416 4.31 16.40 0.79
N ARG A 417 5.15 16.75 -0.18
CA ARG A 417 4.80 17.65 -1.27
C ARG A 417 5.31 17.11 -2.60
N GLN A 418 4.45 17.02 -3.61
CA GLN A 418 4.88 16.76 -4.97
C GLN A 418 5.79 17.89 -5.47
N VAL A 419 6.93 17.53 -6.04
CA VAL A 419 7.90 18.43 -6.67
C VAL A 419 7.62 18.44 -8.16
N GLY A 420 7.55 19.64 -8.76
CA GLY A 420 7.28 19.78 -10.19
C GLY A 420 8.36 19.10 -11.04
N THR A 421 7.94 18.39 -12.09
CA THR A 421 8.85 17.75 -13.04
C THR A 421 9.74 18.80 -13.73
N PRO A 422 11.07 18.63 -13.73
CA PRO A 422 11.98 19.54 -14.43
C PRO A 422 11.70 19.58 -15.93
N SER A 423 11.94 20.74 -16.56
CA SER A 423 11.88 20.87 -18.01
C SER A 423 12.87 19.90 -18.69
N GLY A 424 12.42 19.23 -19.75
CA GLY A 424 13.22 18.24 -20.48
C GLY A 424 13.15 16.82 -19.92
N VAL A 425 12.47 16.61 -18.79
CA VAL A 425 12.17 15.27 -18.26
C VAL A 425 10.75 14.87 -18.64
N ASP A 426 10.57 13.61 -19.04
CA ASP A 426 9.28 13.04 -19.43
C ASP A 426 8.34 12.97 -18.21
N LYS A 427 7.39 13.91 -18.14
CA LYS A 427 6.43 14.01 -17.03
C LYS A 427 5.49 12.81 -16.91
N ASP A 428 5.31 12.04 -17.98
CA ASP A 428 4.44 10.87 -17.96
C ASP A 428 5.08 9.72 -17.20
N TYR A 429 6.40 9.75 -16.96
CA TYR A 429 7.14 8.67 -16.32
C TYR A 429 8.15 9.15 -15.27
N PHE A 430 8.00 10.38 -14.80
CA PHE A 430 8.85 10.95 -13.76
C PHE A 430 8.02 11.66 -12.70
N ALA A 431 8.30 11.32 -11.45
CA ALA A 431 7.73 11.98 -10.29
C ALA A 431 8.81 12.20 -9.22
N ALA A 432 8.66 13.28 -8.45
CA ALA A 432 9.49 13.54 -7.28
C ALA A 432 8.62 14.08 -6.15
N TYR A 433 8.96 13.69 -4.92
CA TYR A 433 8.22 14.09 -3.72
C TYR A 433 9.18 14.45 -2.59
N ALA A 434 8.99 15.63 -2.00
CA ALA A 434 9.76 16.11 -0.87
C ALA A 434 9.03 15.83 0.43
N PHE A 435 9.75 15.32 1.42
CA PHE A 435 9.22 15.02 2.74
C PHE A 435 9.78 16.00 3.77
N TYR A 436 8.92 16.47 4.65
CA TYR A 436 9.23 17.49 5.64
C TYR A 436 8.88 17.01 7.03
N VAL A 437 9.82 17.19 7.96
CA VAL A 437 9.64 16.92 9.39
C VAL A 437 9.92 18.21 10.14
N LYS A 438 9.04 18.62 11.05
CA LYS A 438 9.17 19.87 11.82
C LYS A 438 9.46 21.08 10.92
N ASN A 439 8.73 21.17 9.81
CA ASN A 439 8.82 22.21 8.79
C ASN A 439 10.18 22.32 8.06
N LYS A 440 10.97 21.24 8.01
CA LYS A 440 12.27 21.19 7.31
C LYS A 440 12.34 19.99 6.38
N LEU A 441 12.94 20.18 5.20
CA LEU A 441 13.21 19.10 4.25
C LEU A 441 14.03 17.99 4.92
N ASN A 442 13.53 16.75 4.86
CA ASN A 442 14.10 15.58 5.51
C ASN A 442 14.49 14.48 4.51
N LYS A 443 13.57 14.13 3.59
CA LYS A 443 13.80 13.14 2.52
C LYS A 443 13.31 13.66 1.17
N LEU A 444 13.73 12.99 0.10
CA LEU A 444 13.23 13.18 -1.26
C LEU A 444 13.06 11.80 -1.92
N ALA A 445 11.85 11.49 -2.38
CA ALA A 445 11.63 10.35 -3.27
C ALA A 445 11.70 10.82 -4.72
N ILE A 446 12.37 10.06 -5.58
CA ILE A 446 12.41 10.25 -7.03
C ILE A 446 12.04 8.94 -7.68
N ILE A 447 11.11 8.96 -8.62
CA ILE A 447 10.62 7.80 -9.35
C ILE A 447 10.80 8.07 -10.83
N ASN A 448 11.57 7.23 -11.50
CA ASN A 448 11.64 7.16 -12.95
C ASN A 448 10.93 5.86 -13.39
N SER A 449 9.64 5.97 -13.66
CA SER A 449 8.78 4.86 -14.04
C SER A 449 8.85 4.54 -15.53
N LYS A 450 9.80 5.13 -16.28
CA LYS A 450 9.95 4.87 -17.71
C LYS A 450 10.25 3.37 -17.89
N PRO A 451 9.40 2.61 -18.61
CA PRO A 451 9.59 1.16 -18.71
C PRO A 451 10.94 0.83 -19.37
N TYR A 452 11.81 0.15 -18.62
CA TYR A 452 13.11 -0.32 -19.08
C TYR A 452 13.08 -1.84 -19.20
N TYR A 453 13.22 -2.32 -20.43
CA TYR A 453 13.21 -3.73 -20.82
C TYR A 453 14.60 -4.19 -21.26
N ALA A 454 14.83 -5.51 -21.30
CA ALA A 454 16.10 -6.09 -21.77
C ALA A 454 16.49 -5.68 -23.21
N ASN A 455 15.49 -5.41 -24.05
CA ASN A 455 15.66 -4.98 -25.44
C ASN A 455 15.59 -3.45 -25.62
N SER A 456 15.61 -2.67 -24.54
CA SER A 456 15.60 -1.20 -24.62
C SER A 456 16.89 -0.68 -25.25
N THR A 457 16.78 0.32 -26.11
CA THR A 457 17.92 0.95 -26.81
C THR A 457 18.60 2.06 -25.99
N SER A 458 18.02 2.42 -24.85
CA SER A 458 18.52 3.36 -23.86
C SER A 458 18.13 2.86 -22.46
N ASP A 459 18.84 3.32 -21.43
CA ASP A 459 18.50 3.06 -20.03
C ASP A 459 17.55 4.12 -19.45
N PHE A 460 17.19 5.15 -20.23
CA PHE A 460 16.31 6.26 -19.85
C PHE A 460 16.74 6.97 -18.55
N THR A 461 18.05 6.98 -18.25
CA THR A 461 18.56 7.59 -17.03
C THR A 461 18.31 9.10 -16.99
N VAL A 462 17.68 9.56 -15.90
CA VAL A 462 17.55 10.98 -15.56
C VAL A 462 18.68 11.35 -14.59
N THR A 463 19.45 12.38 -14.94
CA THR A 463 20.52 12.91 -14.08
C THR A 463 20.05 14.18 -13.38
N LEU A 464 20.07 14.17 -12.04
CA LEU A 464 19.52 15.22 -11.18
C LEU A 464 20.62 15.89 -10.37
N ASP A 465 20.54 17.22 -10.27
CA ASP A 465 21.38 18.03 -9.39
C ASP A 465 20.62 18.42 -8.11
N ILE A 466 21.05 17.85 -6.98
CA ILE A 466 20.56 18.17 -5.64
C ILE A 466 21.59 18.97 -4.81
N SER A 467 22.61 19.56 -5.42
CA SER A 467 23.68 20.32 -4.75
C SER A 467 23.19 21.50 -3.92
N LYS A 468 21.99 22.01 -4.20
CA LYS A 468 21.30 23.05 -3.41
C LYS A 468 20.73 22.51 -2.08
N TYR A 469 20.62 21.20 -1.93
CA TYR A 469 20.03 20.49 -0.81
C TYR A 469 21.11 19.68 -0.06
N GLY A 470 20.82 19.29 1.19
CA GLY A 470 21.74 18.47 2.00
C GLY A 470 22.96 19.20 2.59
N HIS A 471 23.82 18.45 3.29
CA HIS A 471 24.93 19.00 4.06
C HIS A 471 26.16 19.30 3.19
N SER A 472 26.59 20.55 3.10
CA SER A 472 27.79 20.93 2.31
C SER A 472 29.12 20.74 3.05
N LYS A 473 29.10 20.53 4.38
CA LYS A 473 30.28 20.72 5.24
C LYS A 473 31.22 19.50 5.39
N LYS A 474 30.85 18.29 4.94
CA LYS A 474 31.61 17.04 5.21
C LYS A 474 31.89 16.13 4.01
N GLY A 475 31.80 16.61 2.77
CA GLY A 475 32.10 15.79 1.58
C GLY A 475 30.95 14.92 1.10
N THR A 476 30.17 14.32 2.01
CA THR A 476 28.89 13.67 1.73
C THR A 476 27.74 14.65 1.94
N ARG A 477 26.84 14.72 0.96
CA ARG A 477 25.70 15.64 0.94
C ARG A 477 24.38 14.99 1.33
N ALA A 478 24.19 13.75 0.90
CA ALA A 478 22.99 12.96 1.12
C ALA A 478 23.34 11.47 1.05
N TRP A 479 22.38 10.63 1.42
CA TRP A 479 22.44 9.17 1.34
C TRP A 479 21.28 8.65 0.50
N LEU A 480 21.51 7.61 -0.30
CA LEU A 480 20.52 7.08 -1.23
C LEU A 480 20.26 5.60 -0.94
N LYS A 481 18.99 5.21 -0.97
CA LYS A 481 18.56 3.82 -1.11
C LYS A 481 17.78 3.67 -2.40
N ARG A 482 18.11 2.64 -3.18
CA ARG A 482 17.46 2.37 -4.47
C ARG A 482 16.49 1.21 -4.36
N LEU A 483 15.30 1.38 -4.92
CA LEU A 483 14.43 0.30 -5.33
C LEU A 483 14.64 0.04 -6.83
N THR A 484 15.16 -1.13 -7.18
CA THR A 484 15.49 -1.46 -8.57
C THR A 484 15.33 -2.95 -8.88
N ALA A 485 15.31 -3.28 -10.17
CA ALA A 485 15.33 -4.64 -10.70
C ALA A 485 16.05 -4.63 -12.06
N PRO A 486 16.46 -5.79 -12.62
CA PRO A 486 17.08 -5.82 -13.95
C PRO A 486 16.23 -5.10 -15.01
N HIS A 487 14.93 -5.38 -15.03
CA HIS A 487 13.95 -4.84 -15.98
C HIS A 487 12.58 -4.62 -15.30
N VAL A 488 11.73 -3.83 -15.95
CA VAL A 488 10.39 -3.48 -15.46
C VAL A 488 9.44 -4.68 -15.35
N ASP A 489 9.64 -5.70 -16.18
CA ASP A 489 8.86 -6.94 -16.25
C ASP A 489 9.46 -8.08 -15.43
N GLU A 490 10.43 -7.79 -14.54
CA GLU A 490 11.00 -8.80 -13.64
C GLU A 490 9.92 -9.30 -12.67
N GLY A 491 9.62 -10.60 -12.71
CA GLY A 491 8.64 -11.27 -11.84
C GLY A 491 9.25 -11.91 -10.59
N SER A 492 10.57 -11.91 -10.44
CA SER A 492 11.26 -12.54 -9.31
C SER A 492 11.65 -11.51 -8.25
N ALA A 493 11.11 -11.69 -7.05
CA ALA A 493 11.55 -10.94 -5.86
C ALA A 493 13.03 -11.20 -5.50
N ASN A 494 13.67 -12.27 -6.01
CA ASN A 494 15.11 -12.49 -5.82
C ASN A 494 15.97 -11.39 -6.46
N LYS A 495 15.47 -10.78 -7.52
CA LYS A 495 16.19 -9.80 -8.35
C LYS A 495 15.66 -8.39 -8.18
N THR A 496 14.55 -8.23 -7.46
CA THR A 496 14.06 -6.92 -7.02
C THR A 496 14.75 -6.58 -5.71
N THR A 497 15.41 -5.44 -5.64
CA THR A 497 16.14 -5.02 -4.45
C THR A 497 15.69 -3.67 -3.94
N PHE A 498 15.68 -3.50 -2.62
CA PHE A 498 15.64 -2.21 -1.95
C PHE A 498 16.92 -2.06 -1.12
N ALA A 499 17.67 -0.99 -1.35
CA ALA A 499 18.98 -0.74 -0.72
C ALA A 499 19.95 -1.93 -0.87
N GLY A 500 20.05 -2.50 -2.07
CA GLY A 500 20.93 -3.63 -2.36
C GLY A 500 20.43 -5.01 -1.91
N GLN A 501 19.34 -5.07 -1.14
CA GLN A 501 18.83 -6.33 -0.57
C GLN A 501 17.53 -6.79 -1.24
N SER A 502 17.41 -8.10 -1.49
CA SER A 502 16.16 -8.76 -1.89
C SER A 502 15.54 -9.55 -0.73
N PHE A 503 14.26 -9.90 -0.84
CA PHE A 503 13.51 -10.51 0.26
C PHE A 503 12.66 -11.71 -0.18
N PRO A 504 13.19 -12.70 -0.91
CA PRO A 504 12.37 -13.71 -1.59
C PRO A 504 11.52 -14.61 -0.68
N GLN A 505 11.90 -14.73 0.59
CA GLN A 505 11.20 -15.49 1.63
C GLN A 505 11.04 -14.65 2.93
N GLY A 506 10.97 -13.32 2.79
CA GLY A 506 10.83 -12.35 3.90
C GLY A 506 12.12 -11.95 4.61
N ASN A 507 13.16 -12.80 4.57
CA ASN A 507 14.48 -12.44 5.07
C ASN A 507 15.33 -11.72 4.01
N ALA A 508 16.09 -10.73 4.44
CA ALA A 508 17.02 -10.00 3.58
C ALA A 508 18.10 -10.94 3.00
N THR A 509 18.40 -10.77 1.71
CA THR A 509 19.47 -11.44 0.97
C THR A 509 20.28 -10.38 0.24
N GLY A 510 21.61 -10.46 0.31
CA GLY A 510 22.52 -9.42 -0.18
C GLY A 510 22.91 -8.41 0.90
N ASP A 511 23.87 -7.55 0.55
CA ASP A 511 24.41 -6.55 1.46
C ASP A 511 23.57 -5.27 1.41
N LEU A 512 23.40 -4.63 2.57
CA LEU A 512 22.80 -3.30 2.64
C LEU A 512 23.70 -2.30 1.91
N ASP A 513 23.15 -1.67 0.88
CA ASP A 513 23.80 -0.64 0.08
C ASP A 513 23.12 0.71 0.27
N VAL A 514 23.84 1.63 0.91
CA VAL A 514 23.44 3.02 1.12
C VAL A 514 24.48 3.90 0.45
N GLU A 515 24.13 4.44 -0.72
CA GLU A 515 25.08 5.21 -1.52
C GLU A 515 25.29 6.60 -0.93
N SER A 516 26.54 7.06 -0.90
CA SER A 516 26.86 8.43 -0.52
C SER A 516 26.83 9.35 -1.73
N VAL A 517 26.00 10.40 -1.69
CA VAL A 517 26.02 11.46 -2.71
C VAL A 517 27.12 12.45 -2.37
N GLY A 518 28.02 12.69 -3.33
CA GLY A 518 29.18 13.56 -3.17
C GLY A 518 28.84 15.06 -3.08
N ARG A 519 29.88 15.90 -3.07
CA ARG A 519 29.73 17.36 -3.03
C ARG A 519 29.03 17.92 -4.26
N ASP A 520 29.24 17.28 -5.41
CA ASP A 520 28.61 17.59 -6.70
C ASP A 520 27.09 17.46 -6.64
N GLY A 521 26.55 16.64 -5.73
CA GLY A 521 25.10 16.50 -5.54
C GLY A 521 24.42 15.80 -6.71
N ILE A 522 25.15 15.05 -7.52
CA ILE A 522 24.59 14.40 -8.71
C ILE A 522 24.00 13.04 -8.33
N ILE A 523 22.74 12.84 -8.72
CA ILE A 523 22.04 11.56 -8.62
C ILE A 523 21.64 11.14 -10.02
N LYS A 524 21.85 9.87 -10.36
CA LYS A 524 21.35 9.25 -11.59
C LYS A 524 20.25 8.27 -11.23
N VAL A 525 19.11 8.33 -11.91
CA VAL A 525 17.99 7.41 -11.69
C VAL A 525 17.59 6.81 -13.03
N ARG A 526 17.85 5.51 -13.20
CA ARG A 526 17.58 4.77 -14.44
C ARG A 526 16.07 4.67 -14.68
N GLY A 527 15.64 4.43 -15.91
CA GLY A 527 14.29 3.93 -16.18
C GLY A 527 13.99 2.69 -15.35
N SER A 528 12.75 2.59 -14.87
CA SER A 528 12.28 1.55 -13.95
C SER A 528 13.14 1.47 -12.70
N GLU A 529 13.21 2.59 -11.99
CA GLU A 529 13.90 2.72 -10.71
C GLU A 529 13.21 3.79 -9.85
N ALA A 530 13.19 3.58 -8.54
CA ALA A 530 12.84 4.59 -7.56
C ALA A 530 13.97 4.75 -6.54
N VAL A 531 14.20 5.96 -6.07
CA VAL A 531 15.23 6.24 -5.08
C VAL A 531 14.71 7.10 -3.94
N LEU A 532 15.10 6.74 -2.72
CA LEU A 532 14.82 7.51 -1.52
C LEU A 532 16.12 8.17 -1.06
N VAL A 533 16.14 9.49 -1.08
CA VAL A 533 17.26 10.34 -0.68
C VAL A 533 17.04 10.81 0.75
N PHE A 534 18.03 10.63 1.60
CA PHE A 534 18.06 11.07 2.98
C PHE A 534 19.05 12.22 3.15
N PHE A 535 18.63 13.29 3.82
CA PHE A 535 19.50 14.43 4.12
C PHE A 535 20.16 14.33 5.51
N ASP A 536 19.75 13.38 6.36
CA ASP A 536 20.42 12.97 7.61
C ASP A 536 20.89 11.52 7.49
N LYS A 537 22.13 11.24 7.91
CA LYS A 537 22.71 9.90 7.87
C LYS A 537 21.99 8.92 8.78
N ARG A 538 21.50 9.41 9.92
CA ARG A 538 20.84 8.57 10.93
C ARG A 538 19.58 7.93 10.35
N ASP A 539 18.80 8.74 9.63
CA ASP A 539 17.57 8.31 8.97
C ASP A 539 17.84 7.32 7.82
N ALA A 540 19.03 7.36 7.20
CA ALA A 540 19.42 6.39 6.17
C ALA A 540 19.83 5.02 6.74
N ASN A 541 20.20 4.97 8.02
CA ASN A 541 20.81 3.80 8.67
C ASN A 541 19.86 3.14 9.68
N MET A 542 18.54 3.11 9.44
CA MET A 542 17.55 2.65 10.43
C MET A 542 17.75 1.21 10.96
N ASN A 543 18.63 0.41 10.37
CA ASN A 543 19.08 -0.88 10.93
C ASN A 543 20.13 -0.75 12.06
N ALA A 544 20.42 0.46 12.56
CA ALA A 544 21.55 0.73 13.48
C ALA A 544 21.16 1.36 14.83
N CYS A 545 19.91 1.26 15.27
CA CYS A 545 19.49 1.63 16.62
C CYS A 545 18.85 0.45 17.35
#